data_AF-A0A1I7WS35-F1
#
_entry.id   AF-A0A1I7WS35-F1
#
_cell.length_a   1.000
_cell.length_b   1.000
_cell.length_c   1.000
_cell.angle_alpha   90.00
_cell.angle_beta   90.00
_cell.angle_gamma   90.00
#
_symmetry.space_group_name_H-M   'P 1'
#
loop_
_entity.id
_entity.type
_entity.pdbx_description
1 polymer ?
#
loop_
_entity_poly.entity_id
_entity_poly.type
_entity_poly.pdbx_seq_one_letter_code
_entity_poly.pdbx_strand_id
1 'polypeptide(L)'
;MVLSEIYIPPKPSHEVEEWLCEDKPLMEEELRKQNYLLANLHQQISVLRDADCNASTLEGQVWRVQTAITALKRRLKVITLSVLNMMFQRDEFLLTMATVAEPTLSLYNSLSNSVPCCEMYEEKQLMAVHCMLRQDIINEKRRIARLCWKLTYEKHTKEVDYEDGMEPTNDWEKSCCLAEVTRRYLINEISKLRTECAVLRAKIEMYSQGKLCSTQF
;
A
#
# COMPACT_ATOMS: atom_id res chain seq x y z
N MET A 1 -8.09 -42.08 -3.55
CA MET A 1 -9.51 -41.82 -3.19
C MET A 1 -9.73 -40.33 -3.31
N VAL A 2 -10.51 -39.90 -4.29
CA VAL A 2 -10.77 -38.48 -4.58
C VAL A 2 -11.62 -37.94 -3.43
N LEU A 3 -11.09 -36.98 -2.67
CA LEU A 3 -11.90 -36.16 -1.77
C LEU A 3 -12.85 -35.37 -2.67
N SER A 4 -14.07 -35.85 -2.79
CA SER A 4 -15.18 -35.08 -3.31
C SER A 4 -15.23 -33.78 -2.51
N GLU A 5 -14.84 -32.66 -3.13
CA GLU A 5 -15.12 -31.33 -2.61
C GLU A 5 -16.61 -31.30 -2.29
N ILE A 6 -16.93 -31.37 -1.00
CA ILE A 6 -18.30 -31.35 -0.52
C ILE A 6 -18.84 -29.99 -0.94
N TYR A 7 -19.77 -29.99 -1.89
CA TYR A 7 -20.43 -28.76 -2.32
C TYR A 7 -21.11 -28.12 -1.11
N ILE A 8 -20.60 -26.96 -0.68
CA ILE A 8 -21.20 -26.17 0.38
C ILE A 8 -22.08 -25.10 -0.30
N PRO A 9 -23.41 -25.21 -0.20
CA PRO A 9 -24.32 -24.25 -0.82
C PRO A 9 -24.10 -22.84 -0.28
N PRO A 10 -24.43 -21.80 -1.08
CA PRO A 10 -24.36 -20.41 -0.62
C PRO A 10 -25.22 -20.21 0.63
N LYS A 11 -24.73 -19.41 1.58
CA LYS A 11 -25.47 -19.12 2.80
C LYS A 11 -26.78 -18.39 2.48
N PRO A 12 -27.85 -18.67 3.24
CA PRO A 12 -29.10 -17.94 3.05
C PRO A 12 -28.92 -16.47 3.46
N SER A 13 -29.64 -15.57 2.80
CA SER A 13 -29.41 -14.12 2.90
C SER A 13 -29.47 -13.55 4.33
N HIS A 14 -30.31 -14.13 5.19
CA HIS A 14 -30.43 -13.72 6.59
C HIS A 14 -29.17 -14.06 7.40
N GLU A 15 -28.58 -15.23 7.17
CA GLU A 15 -27.32 -15.62 7.81
C GLU A 15 -26.14 -14.80 7.31
N VAL A 16 -26.17 -14.36 6.03
CA VAL A 16 -25.13 -13.48 5.47
C VAL A 16 -25.16 -12.10 6.13
N GLU A 17 -26.34 -11.56 6.42
CA GLU A 17 -26.48 -10.29 7.13
C GLU A 17 -26.00 -10.39 8.58
N GLU A 18 -26.19 -11.51 9.26
CA GLU A 18 -25.69 -11.74 10.63
C GLU A 18 -24.25 -12.27 10.68
N TRP A 19 -23.64 -12.54 9.52
CA TRP A 19 -22.32 -13.17 9.47
C TRP A 19 -21.20 -12.23 9.93
N LEU A 20 -20.64 -12.51 11.11
CA LEU A 20 -19.55 -11.76 11.75
C LEU A 20 -18.13 -12.17 11.30
N CYS A 21 -17.99 -12.98 10.25
CA CYS A 21 -16.67 -13.42 9.79
C CYS A 21 -15.91 -12.25 9.15
N GLU A 22 -14.78 -11.88 9.74
CA GLU A 22 -13.91 -10.79 9.25
C GLU A 22 -12.80 -11.28 8.31
N ASP A 23 -12.72 -12.60 8.10
CA ASP A 23 -11.73 -13.19 7.22
C ASP A 23 -12.06 -12.87 5.76
N LYS A 24 -11.29 -11.93 5.21
CA LYS A 24 -11.36 -11.50 3.81
C LYS A 24 -11.46 -12.66 2.79
N PRO A 25 -10.62 -13.71 2.83
CA PRO A 25 -10.69 -14.78 1.83
C PRO A 25 -12.00 -15.59 1.93
N LEU A 26 -12.51 -15.82 3.14
CA LEU A 26 -13.78 -16.53 3.36
C LEU A 26 -14.99 -15.72 2.87
N MET A 27 -14.97 -14.40 3.07
CA MET A 27 -16.01 -13.51 2.53
C MET A 27 -15.95 -13.37 1.00
N GLU A 28 -14.75 -13.34 0.40
CA GLU A 28 -14.58 -13.32 -1.06
C GLU A 28 -15.09 -14.62 -1.70
N GLU A 29 -14.83 -15.76 -1.06
CA GLU A 29 -15.33 -17.06 -1.50
C GLU A 29 -16.86 -17.16 -1.39
N GLU A 30 -17.45 -16.68 -0.30
CA GLU A 30 -18.92 -16.63 -0.20
C GLU A 30 -19.52 -15.64 -1.21
N LEU A 31 -18.87 -14.50 -1.45
CA LEU A 31 -19.28 -13.56 -2.48
C LEU A 31 -19.25 -14.22 -3.88
N ARG A 32 -18.26 -15.05 -4.18
CA ARG A 32 -18.17 -15.82 -5.43
C ARG A 32 -19.37 -16.77 -5.56
N LYS A 33 -19.69 -17.52 -4.51
CA LYS A 33 -20.85 -18.43 -4.48
C LYS A 33 -22.18 -17.70 -4.70
N GLN A 34 -22.37 -16.55 -4.05
CA GLN A 34 -23.59 -15.74 -4.21
C GLN A 34 -23.72 -15.17 -5.63
N ASN A 35 -22.62 -14.71 -6.26
CA ASN A 35 -22.65 -14.26 -7.66
C ASN A 35 -22.96 -15.40 -8.64
N TYR A 36 -22.43 -16.60 -8.38
CA TYR A 36 -22.74 -17.78 -9.18
C TYR A 36 -24.23 -18.17 -9.08
N LEU A 37 -24.78 -18.17 -7.87
CA LEU A 37 -26.21 -18.41 -7.65
C LEU A 37 -27.07 -17.36 -8.37
N LEU A 38 -26.69 -16.08 -8.29
CA LEU A 38 -27.38 -15.00 -9.00
C LEU A 38 -27.40 -15.23 -10.52
N ALA A 39 -26.27 -15.63 -11.10
CA ALA A 39 -26.19 -15.94 -12.53
C ALA A 39 -27.10 -17.11 -12.93
N ASN A 40 -27.11 -18.19 -12.13
CA ASN A 40 -27.99 -19.34 -12.37
C ASN A 40 -29.47 -18.97 -12.25
N LEU A 41 -29.85 -18.16 -11.26
CA LEU A 41 -31.23 -17.70 -11.10
C LEU A 41 -31.67 -16.84 -12.29
N HIS A 42 -30.80 -15.94 -12.79
CA HIS A 42 -31.09 -15.17 -14.00
C HIS A 42 -31.26 -16.06 -15.23
N GLN A 43 -30.43 -17.09 -15.38
CA GLN A 43 -30.57 -18.08 -16.47
C GLN A 43 -31.90 -18.83 -16.37
N GLN A 44 -32.30 -19.27 -15.18
CA GLN A 44 -33.58 -19.97 -14.97
C GLN A 44 -34.79 -19.06 -15.22
N ILE A 45 -34.73 -17.79 -14.81
CA ILE A 45 -35.78 -16.80 -15.12
C ILE A 45 -35.89 -16.58 -16.63
N SER A 46 -34.76 -16.51 -17.35
CA SER A 46 -34.76 -16.38 -18.81
C SER A 46 -35.49 -17.55 -19.45
N VAL A 47 -35.17 -18.78 -19.06
CA VAL A 47 -35.79 -20.00 -19.59
C VAL A 47 -37.30 -20.05 -19.28
N LEU A 48 -37.71 -19.67 -18.07
CA LEU A 48 -39.12 -19.64 -17.69
C LEU A 48 -39.90 -18.56 -18.46
N ARG A 49 -39.26 -17.42 -18.74
CA ARG A 49 -39.85 -16.34 -19.53
C ARG A 49 -40.01 -16.75 -20.99
N ASP A 50 -39.05 -17.48 -21.55
CA ASP A 50 -39.15 -18.05 -22.90
C ASP A 50 -40.24 -19.13 -23.00
N ALA A 51 -40.63 -19.73 -21.86
CA ALA A 51 -41.70 -20.72 -21.74
C ALA A 51 -43.05 -20.15 -21.23
N ASP A 52 -43.20 -18.82 -21.16
CA ASP A 52 -44.38 -18.11 -20.61
C ASP A 52 -44.84 -18.60 -19.22
N CYS A 53 -43.88 -19.10 -18.42
CA CYS A 53 -44.12 -19.61 -17.07
C CYS A 53 -43.91 -18.52 -16.02
N ASN A 54 -44.64 -18.60 -14.90
CA ASN A 54 -44.53 -17.64 -13.80
C ASN A 54 -43.18 -17.76 -13.07
N ALA A 55 -42.37 -16.70 -13.13
CA ALA A 55 -41.03 -16.63 -12.52
C ALA A 55 -40.98 -15.87 -11.17
N SER A 56 -42.13 -15.46 -10.61
CA SER A 56 -42.20 -14.57 -9.44
C SER A 56 -41.44 -15.07 -8.21
N THR A 57 -41.39 -16.40 -8.01
CA THR A 57 -40.68 -17.01 -6.88
C THR A 57 -39.16 -16.91 -7.04
N LEU A 58 -38.65 -17.06 -8.27
CA LEU A 58 -37.22 -16.90 -8.57
C LEU A 58 -36.81 -15.43 -8.50
N GLU A 59 -37.67 -14.51 -8.95
CA GLU A 59 -37.42 -13.06 -8.84
C GLU A 59 -37.27 -12.63 -7.37
N GLY A 60 -38.10 -13.18 -6.46
CA GLY A 60 -37.95 -12.98 -5.03
C GLY A 60 -36.62 -13.51 -4.47
N GLN A 61 -36.13 -14.64 -4.99
CA GLN A 61 -34.82 -15.20 -4.62
C GLN A 61 -33.66 -14.35 -5.15
N VAL A 62 -33.75 -13.86 -6.39
CA VAL A 62 -32.78 -12.92 -6.98
C VAL A 62 -32.61 -11.70 -6.09
N TRP A 63 -33.72 -11.11 -5.63
CA TRP A 63 -33.67 -9.96 -4.75
C TRP A 63 -32.94 -10.25 -3.43
N ARG A 64 -33.22 -11.40 -2.81
CA ARG A 64 -32.54 -11.85 -1.58
C ARG A 64 -31.03 -12.05 -1.79
N VAL A 65 -30.63 -12.64 -2.91
CA VAL A 65 -29.21 -12.86 -3.26
C VAL A 65 -28.50 -11.53 -3.54
N GLN A 66 -29.14 -10.59 -4.22
CA GLN A 66 -28.61 -9.25 -4.47
C GLN A 66 -28.39 -8.47 -3.17
N THR A 67 -29.30 -8.58 -2.21
CA THR A 67 -29.15 -7.99 -0.88
C THR A 67 -27.95 -8.60 -0.13
N ALA A 68 -27.82 -9.93 -0.15
CA ALA A 68 -26.67 -10.63 0.45
C ALA A 68 -25.33 -10.21 -0.19
N ILE A 69 -25.26 -10.14 -1.52
CA ILE A 69 -24.09 -9.64 -2.26
C ILE A 69 -23.75 -8.20 -1.84
N THR A 70 -24.76 -7.36 -1.68
CA THR A 70 -24.56 -5.96 -1.28
C THR A 70 -23.99 -5.86 0.13
N ALA A 71 -24.50 -6.65 1.06
CA ALA A 71 -23.97 -6.72 2.43
C ALA A 71 -22.51 -7.18 2.45
N LEU A 72 -22.17 -8.27 1.74
CA LEU A 72 -20.81 -8.78 1.62
C LEU A 72 -19.84 -7.75 1.02
N LYS A 73 -20.23 -7.10 -0.08
CA LYS A 73 -19.41 -6.05 -0.71
C LYS A 73 -19.16 -4.86 0.21
N ARG A 74 -20.16 -4.45 1.00
CA ARG A 74 -20.00 -3.37 2.00
C ARG A 74 -19.02 -3.77 3.10
N ARG A 75 -19.12 -5.00 3.63
CA ARG A 75 -18.20 -5.52 4.66
C ARG A 75 -16.77 -5.65 4.14
N LEU A 76 -16.56 -6.22 2.96
CA LEU A 76 -15.24 -6.30 2.33
C LEU A 76 -14.60 -4.92 2.13
N LYS A 77 -15.42 -3.91 1.78
CA LYS A 77 -14.94 -2.53 1.69
C LYS A 77 -14.51 -1.99 3.05
N VAL A 78 -15.29 -2.22 4.11
CA VAL A 78 -14.93 -1.81 5.48
C VAL A 78 -13.63 -2.46 5.93
N ILE A 79 -13.46 -3.76 5.72
CA ILE A 79 -12.23 -4.48 6.10
C ILE A 79 -11.03 -4.02 5.28
N THR A 80 -11.23 -3.77 3.99
CA THR A 80 -10.15 -3.21 3.14
C THR A 80 -9.75 -1.82 3.61
N LEU A 81 -10.72 -0.97 3.98
CA LEU A 81 -10.47 0.36 4.49
C LEU A 81 -9.85 0.34 5.90
N SER A 82 -10.24 -0.59 6.78
CA SER A 82 -9.65 -0.73 8.11
C SER A 82 -8.20 -1.20 8.04
N VAL A 83 -7.89 -2.18 7.17
CA VAL A 83 -6.52 -2.63 6.92
C VAL A 83 -5.68 -1.49 6.33
N LEU A 84 -6.22 -0.76 5.34
CA LEU A 84 -5.54 0.43 4.81
C LEU A 84 -5.32 1.48 5.90
N ASN A 85 -6.33 1.84 6.66
CA ASN A 85 -6.21 2.81 7.76
C ASN A 85 -5.20 2.37 8.82
N MET A 86 -5.14 1.08 9.18
CA MET A 86 -4.11 0.57 10.09
C MET A 86 -2.71 0.65 9.47
N MET A 87 -2.58 0.45 8.15
CA MET A 87 -1.32 0.68 7.43
C MET A 87 -0.94 2.17 7.34
N PHE A 88 -1.92 3.09 7.39
CA PHE A 88 -1.69 4.54 7.36
C PHE A 88 -1.52 5.16 8.77
N GLN A 89 -2.14 4.62 9.82
CA GLN A 89 -2.01 5.10 11.21
C GLN A 89 -0.65 4.79 11.83
N ARG A 90 0.08 3.79 11.33
CA ARG A 90 1.48 3.56 11.74
C ARG A 90 2.40 4.74 11.40
N ASP A 91 2.06 5.54 10.39
CA ASP A 91 2.85 6.72 10.02
C ASP A 91 2.47 7.97 10.84
N GLU A 92 1.24 8.07 11.36
CA GLU A 92 0.80 9.25 12.12
C GLU A 92 1.25 9.20 13.59
N PHE A 93 1.30 8.01 14.21
CA PHE A 93 1.76 7.85 15.60
C PHE A 93 3.26 8.19 15.79
N LEU A 94 4.09 8.02 14.74
CA LEU A 94 5.48 8.48 14.75
C LEU A 94 5.60 10.01 14.66
N LEU A 95 4.61 10.70 14.08
CA LEU A 95 4.63 12.14 13.91
C LEU A 95 4.24 12.87 15.21
N THR A 96 3.30 12.33 15.98
CA THR A 96 2.87 12.94 17.26
C THR A 96 3.93 12.86 18.36
N MET A 97 4.79 11.83 18.33
CA MET A 97 5.91 11.68 19.28
C MET A 97 7.10 12.60 18.94
N ALA A 98 7.24 13.04 17.68
CA ALA A 98 8.32 13.91 17.24
C ALA A 98 8.05 15.41 17.47
N THR A 99 6.79 15.82 17.70
CA THR A 99 6.41 17.22 17.90
C THR A 99 6.41 17.69 19.36
N VAL A 100 6.84 16.86 20.31
CA VAL A 100 6.87 17.22 21.76
C VAL A 100 8.24 17.75 22.22
N ALA A 101 9.23 17.86 21.33
CA ALA A 101 10.50 18.50 21.63
C ALA A 101 10.57 19.89 20.96
N GLU A 102 10.02 20.90 21.63
CA GLU A 102 10.27 22.31 21.30
C GLU A 102 11.78 22.64 21.37
N PRO A 103 12.29 23.46 20.44
CA PRO A 103 13.31 24.44 20.76
C PRO A 103 12.66 25.84 20.83
N THR A 104 12.90 26.47 21.96
CA THR A 104 12.56 27.83 22.38
C THR A 104 12.60 28.86 21.24
N LEU A 105 11.46 29.52 20.98
CA LEU A 105 11.40 30.76 20.21
C LEU A 105 12.17 31.86 20.96
N SER A 106 13.31 32.29 20.42
CA SER A 106 13.93 33.56 20.80
C SER A 106 14.18 34.44 19.58
N LEU A 107 13.48 35.57 19.57
CA LEU A 107 14.07 36.88 19.37
C LEU A 107 14.97 37.06 18.12
N TYR A 108 14.38 37.09 16.94
CA TYR A 108 14.81 38.03 15.90
C TYR A 108 13.61 38.33 14.99
N ASN A 109 13.17 39.58 14.98
CA ASN A 109 12.55 40.23 13.83
C ASN A 109 12.39 41.71 14.16
N SER A 110 13.55 42.34 14.35
CA SER A 110 13.73 43.74 14.01
C SER A 110 14.72 43.76 12.84
N LEU A 111 14.29 44.38 11.75
CA LEU A 111 15.08 44.79 10.57
C LEU A 111 15.18 43.82 9.39
N SER A 112 14.12 43.75 8.56
CA SER A 112 14.25 43.98 7.10
C SER A 112 12.87 44.07 6.42
N ASN A 113 12.34 45.29 6.34
CA ASN A 113 11.29 45.63 5.39
C ASN A 113 11.88 45.65 3.97
N SER A 114 11.91 44.51 3.29
CA SER A 114 11.80 44.43 1.83
C SER A 114 11.60 42.98 1.41
N VAL A 115 10.59 42.73 0.57
CA VAL A 115 10.22 41.46 -0.09
C VAL A 115 9.14 40.62 0.61
N PRO A 116 7.87 41.08 0.64
CA PRO A 116 6.71 40.21 0.89
C PRO A 116 6.34 39.28 -0.28
N CYS A 117 7.15 39.21 -1.35
CA CYS A 117 6.76 38.58 -2.63
C CYS A 117 7.54 37.29 -2.95
N CYS A 118 8.81 37.17 -2.55
CA CYS A 118 9.63 36.00 -2.87
C CYS A 118 9.31 34.81 -1.97
N GLU A 119 9.12 35.06 -0.66
CA GLU A 119 8.81 34.02 0.33
C GLU A 119 7.47 33.33 0.04
N MET A 120 6.44 34.09 -0.35
CA MET A 120 5.13 33.50 -0.70
C MET A 120 5.16 32.66 -1.99
N TYR A 121 6.09 32.94 -2.90
CA TYR A 121 6.24 32.16 -4.13
C TYR A 121 6.98 30.85 -3.84
N GLU A 122 8.05 30.91 -3.05
CA GLU A 122 8.78 29.73 -2.57
C GLU A 122 7.88 28.84 -1.71
N GLU A 123 7.07 29.41 -0.82
CA GLU A 123 6.10 28.66 -0.01
C GLU A 123 5.05 27.95 -0.87
N LYS A 124 4.51 28.63 -1.89
CA LYS A 124 3.55 28.03 -2.84
C LYS A 124 4.19 26.90 -3.66
N GLN A 125 5.43 27.06 -4.09
CA GLN A 125 6.18 26.01 -4.77
C GLN A 125 6.41 24.81 -3.83
N LEU A 126 6.79 25.08 -2.58
CA LEU A 126 7.00 24.04 -1.57
C LEU A 126 5.71 23.26 -1.30
N MET A 127 4.58 23.95 -1.21
CA MET A 127 3.26 23.34 -1.06
C MET A 127 2.86 22.51 -2.28
N ALA A 128 3.11 22.99 -3.49
CA ALA A 128 2.85 22.22 -4.71
C ALA A 128 3.69 20.93 -4.74
N VAL A 129 4.99 21.03 -4.46
CA VAL A 129 5.91 19.87 -4.38
C VAL A 129 5.48 18.92 -3.28
N HIS A 130 5.13 19.42 -2.09
CA HIS A 130 4.65 18.61 -0.98
C HIS A 130 3.35 17.86 -1.34
N CYS A 131 2.38 18.51 -1.99
CA CYS A 131 1.16 17.88 -2.48
C CYS A 131 1.44 16.82 -3.55
N MET A 132 2.33 17.10 -4.49
CA MET A 132 2.76 16.13 -5.51
C MET A 132 3.41 14.91 -4.87
N LEU A 133 4.37 15.10 -3.96
CA LEU A 133 5.04 14.01 -3.25
C LEU A 133 4.06 13.18 -2.43
N ARG A 134 3.09 13.80 -1.76
CA ARG A 134 2.02 13.06 -1.06
C ARG A 134 1.21 12.21 -2.02
N GLN A 135 0.86 12.74 -3.19
CA GLN A 135 0.12 12.00 -4.20
C GLN A 135 0.95 10.83 -4.77
N ASP A 136 2.24 11.03 -5.00
CA ASP A 136 3.17 10.00 -5.47
C ASP A 136 3.35 8.89 -4.43
N ILE A 137 3.50 9.25 -3.16
CA ILE A 137 3.55 8.28 -2.04
C ILE A 137 2.26 7.45 -2.02
N ILE A 138 1.08 8.07 -2.17
CA ILE A 138 -0.19 7.35 -2.21
C ILE A 138 -0.23 6.39 -3.41
N ASN A 139 0.23 6.84 -4.58
CA ASN A 139 0.26 6.02 -5.79
C ASN A 139 1.22 4.83 -5.64
N GLU A 140 2.38 5.05 -5.04
CA GLU A 140 3.37 4.00 -4.81
C GLU A 140 2.87 3.01 -3.74
N LYS A 141 2.25 3.49 -2.65
CA LYS A 141 1.58 2.63 -1.67
C LYS A 141 0.51 1.75 -2.32
N ARG A 142 -0.30 2.29 -3.23
CA ARG A 142 -1.28 1.50 -4.02
C ARG A 142 -0.60 0.47 -4.92
N ARG A 143 0.53 0.83 -5.54
CA ARG A 143 1.32 -0.09 -6.38
C ARG A 143 1.89 -1.24 -5.56
N ILE A 144 2.49 -0.94 -4.41
CA ILE A 144 2.98 -1.94 -3.44
C ILE A 144 1.85 -2.87 -3.04
N ALA A 145 0.69 -2.34 -2.65
CA ALA A 145 -0.47 -3.16 -2.26
C ALA A 145 -0.90 -4.13 -3.38
N ARG A 146 -0.94 -3.67 -4.64
CA ARG A 146 -1.26 -4.54 -5.79
C ARG A 146 -0.21 -5.63 -6.00
N LEU A 147 1.08 -5.30 -5.87
CA LEU A 147 2.16 -6.28 -6.02
C LEU A 147 2.15 -7.31 -4.89
N CYS A 148 1.95 -6.87 -3.64
CA CYS A 148 1.78 -7.78 -2.51
C CYS A 148 0.61 -8.71 -2.73
N TRP A 149 -0.53 -8.19 -3.19
CA TRP A 149 -1.69 -9.01 -3.52
C TRP A 149 -1.38 -10.04 -4.61
N LYS A 150 -0.72 -9.62 -5.70
CA LYS A 150 -0.30 -10.51 -6.79
C LYS A 150 0.62 -11.63 -6.29
N LEU A 151 1.60 -11.31 -5.44
CA LEU A 151 2.50 -12.30 -4.84
C LEU A 151 1.77 -13.27 -3.92
N THR A 152 0.82 -12.79 -3.11
CA THR A 152 0.01 -13.68 -2.27
C THR A 152 -0.92 -14.57 -3.09
N TYR A 153 -1.51 -14.04 -4.18
CA TYR A 153 -2.37 -14.79 -5.09
C TYR A 153 -1.58 -15.86 -5.85
N GLU A 154 -0.39 -15.53 -6.34
CA GLU A 154 0.52 -16.47 -7.02
C GLU A 154 1.06 -17.57 -6.08
N LYS A 155 1.23 -17.27 -4.78
CA LYS A 155 1.53 -18.31 -3.79
C LYS A 155 0.37 -19.28 -3.58
N HIS A 156 -0.86 -18.78 -3.45
CA HIS A 156 -2.04 -19.63 -3.25
C HIS A 156 -2.41 -20.46 -4.49
N THR A 157 -2.10 -19.97 -5.69
CA THR A 157 -2.32 -20.73 -6.94
C THR A 157 -1.26 -21.79 -7.20
N LYS A 158 -0.05 -21.65 -6.65
CA LYS A 158 1.00 -22.67 -6.74
C LYS A 158 0.89 -23.77 -5.67
N GLU A 159 0.10 -23.60 -4.62
CA GLU A 159 -0.15 -24.65 -3.61
C GLU A 159 -1.19 -25.70 -4.05
N VAL A 160 -1.90 -25.49 -5.17
CA VAL A 160 -2.92 -26.44 -5.69
C VAL A 160 -2.38 -27.39 -6.76
N ASP A 161 -1.14 -27.18 -7.24
CA ASP A 161 -0.47 -28.05 -8.22
C ASP A 161 0.99 -28.30 -7.79
N TYR A 162 1.22 -29.29 -6.92
CA TYR A 162 2.53 -29.93 -6.79
C TYR A 162 2.36 -31.44 -6.56
N GLU A 163 2.40 -32.19 -7.66
CA GLU A 163 3.27 -33.36 -7.72
C GLU A 163 4.56 -32.91 -8.42
N ASP A 164 5.69 -33.36 -7.87
CA ASP A 164 7.05 -33.33 -8.41
C ASP A 164 7.92 -32.07 -8.16
N GLY A 165 8.64 -32.11 -7.03
CA GLY A 165 10.10 -32.25 -7.13
C GLY A 165 10.97 -31.06 -7.56
N MET A 166 10.48 -29.81 -7.59
CA MET A 166 11.36 -28.66 -7.86
C MET A 166 11.60 -27.81 -6.60
N GLU A 167 12.80 -27.94 -6.05
CA GLU A 167 13.33 -27.11 -4.98
C GLU A 167 13.15 -25.62 -5.34
N PRO A 168 12.51 -24.80 -4.49
CA PRO A 168 12.27 -23.39 -4.80
C PRO A 168 13.63 -22.70 -4.92
N THR A 169 14.01 -22.34 -6.15
CA THR A 169 15.21 -21.58 -6.43
C THR A 169 15.08 -20.19 -5.80
N ASN A 170 15.62 -20.03 -4.59
CA ASN A 170 15.77 -18.76 -3.85
C ASN A 170 16.77 -17.79 -4.54
N ASP A 171 16.78 -17.76 -5.87
CA ASP A 171 17.73 -16.99 -6.67
C ASP A 171 17.55 -15.48 -6.47
N TRP A 172 16.30 -15.03 -6.29
CA TRP A 172 15.99 -13.64 -5.98
C TRP A 172 16.47 -13.24 -4.58
N GLU A 173 16.40 -14.14 -3.61
CA GLU A 173 16.85 -13.90 -2.23
C GLU A 173 18.38 -13.78 -2.18
N LYS A 174 19.06 -14.67 -2.89
CA LYS A 174 20.53 -14.61 -3.09
C LYS A 174 20.93 -13.31 -3.81
N SER A 175 20.22 -12.95 -4.88
CA SER A 175 20.47 -11.70 -5.63
C SER A 175 20.23 -10.46 -4.77
N CYS A 176 19.19 -10.46 -3.92
CA CYS A 176 18.88 -9.37 -3.00
C CYS A 176 19.97 -9.23 -1.93
N CYS A 177 20.42 -10.35 -1.37
CA CYS A 177 21.50 -10.37 -0.38
C CYS A 177 22.80 -9.78 -0.95
N LEU A 178 23.19 -10.19 -2.16
CA LEU A 178 24.37 -9.66 -2.88
C LEU A 178 24.23 -8.15 -3.17
N ALA A 179 23.05 -7.71 -3.57
CA ALA A 179 22.77 -6.29 -3.80
C ALA A 179 22.89 -5.46 -2.51
N GLU A 180 22.38 -5.97 -1.38
CA GLU A 180 22.49 -5.30 -0.07
C GLU A 180 23.93 -5.25 0.46
N VAL A 181 24.74 -6.27 0.21
CA VAL A 181 26.19 -6.24 0.52
C VAL A 181 26.88 -5.14 -0.30
N THR A 182 26.59 -5.10 -1.60
CA THR A 182 27.16 -4.09 -2.52
C THR A 182 26.72 -2.68 -2.12
N ARG A 183 25.45 -2.49 -1.76
CA ARG A 183 24.91 -1.22 -1.27
C ARG A 183 25.65 -0.73 -0.03
N ARG A 184 25.85 -1.63 0.95
CA ARG A 184 26.59 -1.30 2.19
C ARG A 184 28.04 -0.91 1.90
N TYR A 185 28.72 -1.64 1.01
CA TYR A 185 30.08 -1.31 0.59
C TYR A 185 30.16 0.09 -0.03
N LEU A 186 29.28 0.40 -1.00
CA LEU A 186 29.27 1.69 -1.68
C LEU A 186 28.95 2.85 -0.74
N ILE A 187 28.01 2.67 0.20
CA ILE A 187 27.69 3.70 1.20
C ILE A 187 28.90 4.00 2.08
N ASN A 188 29.63 2.95 2.50
CA ASN A 188 30.82 3.12 3.32
C ASN A 188 31.93 3.86 2.56
N GLU A 189 32.14 3.52 1.28
CA GLU A 189 33.13 4.20 0.43
C GLU A 189 32.74 5.66 0.17
N ILE A 190 31.46 5.96 -0.10
CA ILE A 190 30.97 7.34 -0.22
C ILE A 190 31.21 8.12 1.08
N SER A 191 30.96 7.51 2.24
CA SER A 191 31.20 8.13 3.54
C SER A 191 32.68 8.46 3.73
N LYS A 192 33.57 7.49 3.46
CA LYS A 192 35.02 7.66 3.51
C LYS A 192 35.49 8.78 2.58
N LEU A 193 35.10 8.76 1.31
CA LEU A 193 35.47 9.80 0.33
C LEU A 193 34.95 11.18 0.73
N ARG A 194 33.76 11.27 1.33
CA ARG A 194 33.23 12.54 1.87
C ARG A 194 34.10 13.06 3.01
N THR A 195 34.55 12.20 3.93
CA THR A 195 35.46 12.60 5.01
C THR A 195 36.83 13.05 4.47
N GLU A 196 37.39 12.33 3.51
CA GLU A 196 38.65 12.72 2.86
C GLU A 196 38.52 14.06 2.12
N CYS A 197 37.42 14.26 1.38
CA CYS A 197 37.13 15.54 0.74
C CYS A 197 37.02 16.68 1.75
N ALA A 198 36.37 16.45 2.90
CA ALA A 198 36.24 17.45 3.95
C ALA A 198 37.62 17.83 4.54
N VAL A 199 38.48 16.85 4.80
CA VAL A 199 39.85 17.08 5.27
C VAL A 199 40.68 17.84 4.23
N LEU A 200 40.58 17.47 2.96
CA LEU A 200 41.30 18.16 1.88
C LEU A 200 40.83 19.60 1.72
N ARG A 201 39.52 19.87 1.81
CA ARG A 201 38.99 21.25 1.81
C ARG A 201 39.53 22.05 2.99
N ALA A 202 39.53 21.48 4.19
CA ALA A 202 40.09 22.14 5.37
C ALA A 202 41.58 22.47 5.18
N LYS A 203 42.37 21.53 4.62
CA LYS A 203 43.79 21.79 4.30
C LYS A 203 43.95 22.92 3.28
N ILE A 204 43.17 22.91 2.19
CA ILE A 204 43.22 23.95 1.16
C ILE A 204 42.91 25.33 1.77
N GLU A 205 41.90 25.41 2.63
CA GLU A 205 41.52 26.64 3.32
C GLU A 205 42.63 27.14 4.26
N MET A 206 43.29 26.26 5.00
CA MET A 206 44.45 26.65 5.81
C MET A 206 45.61 27.19 4.97
N TYR A 207 45.93 26.57 3.83
CA TYR A 207 46.98 27.07 2.94
C TYR A 207 46.62 28.37 2.24
N SER A 208 45.34 28.59 1.90
CA SER A 208 44.88 29.85 1.29
C SER A 208 44.91 31.01 2.28
N GLN A 209 44.51 30.77 3.54
CA GLN A 209 44.61 31.75 4.63
C GLN A 209 46.07 32.06 4.99
N GLY A 210 46.95 31.06 4.99
CA GLY A 210 48.39 31.24 5.25
C GLY A 210 49.12 32.09 4.19
N LYS A 211 48.72 32.00 2.91
CA LYS A 211 49.28 32.85 1.84
C LYS A 211 48.83 34.30 1.94
N LEU A 212 47.57 34.56 2.33
CA LEU A 212 47.05 35.92 2.51
C LEU A 212 47.74 36.67 3.66
N CYS A 213 48.16 35.95 4.71
CA CYS A 213 48.87 36.53 5.85
C CYS A 213 50.39 36.74 5.59
N SER A 214 50.95 36.10 4.56
CA SER A 214 52.39 36.20 4.23
C SER A 214 52.72 37.32 3.22
N THR A 215 51.70 37.92 2.60
CA THR A 215 51.84 39.06 1.66
C THR A 215 51.56 40.43 2.30
N GLN A 216 51.42 40.48 3.63
CA GLN A 216 51.36 41.73 4.40
C GLN A 216 52.65 41.93 5.22
N PHE A 217 53.80 42.00 4.54
CA PHE A 217 55.02 42.62 5.06
C PHE A 217 55.79 43.25 3.92
#